data_AF-A0A485A336-F1
#
_entry.id   AF-A0A485A336-F1
#
_cell.length_a   1.000
_cell.length_b   1.000
_cell.length_c   1.000
_cell.angle_alpha   90.00
_cell.angle_beta   90.00
_cell.angle_gamma   90.00
#
_symmetry.space_group_name_H-M   'P 1'
#
loop_
_entity.id
_entity.type
_entity.pdbx_description
1 polymer ?
#
loop_
_entity_poly.entity_id
_entity_poly.type
_entity_poly.pdbx_seq_one_letter_code
_entity_poly.pdbx_strand_id
1 'polypeptide(L)'
;MTDKEIFTLSAEELDAIEHEKHHYEDPRAASIEALKLVQKKRGWVPDGAINAIAEVLGIPASDVEGVATFYSQIYRRPVGRHVIRYCDSVVCYINGYQGIQAALEKKLDIKPGQTTFDRALYAVTDLLFR
;
A
#
# COMPACT_ATOMS: atom_id res chain seq x y z
N MET A 1 -3.24 -23.00 -16.02
CA MET A 1 -1.95 -22.44 -15.60
C MET A 1 -1.86 -21.07 -16.24
N THR A 2 -2.29 -20.06 -15.49
CA THR A 2 -2.48 -18.70 -15.98
C THR A 2 -1.12 -18.06 -16.26
N ASP A 3 -1.00 -17.44 -17.43
CA ASP A 3 0.10 -16.54 -17.79
C ASP A 3 0.39 -15.58 -16.63
N LYS A 4 1.54 -15.76 -15.98
CA LYS A 4 2.12 -14.70 -15.15
C LYS A 4 2.56 -13.63 -16.14
N GLU A 5 1.73 -12.61 -16.34
CA GLU A 5 2.20 -11.37 -16.96
C GLU A 5 3.51 -10.99 -16.27
N ILE A 6 4.59 -10.90 -17.05
CA ILE A 6 5.91 -10.54 -16.56
C ILE A 6 5.81 -9.09 -16.12
N PHE A 7 5.61 -8.88 -14.83
CA PHE A 7 5.63 -7.56 -14.25
C PHE A 7 7.06 -7.05 -14.25
N THR A 8 7.27 -5.91 -14.89
CA THR A 8 8.60 -5.28 -14.98
C THR A 8 8.60 -3.98 -14.21
N LEU A 9 9.63 -3.81 -13.37
CA LEU A 9 9.95 -2.54 -12.72
C LEU A 9 10.52 -1.58 -13.77
N SER A 10 10.10 -0.32 -13.73
CA SER A 10 10.72 0.74 -14.54
C SER A 10 12.17 0.97 -14.11
N ALA A 11 13.01 1.48 -15.01
CA ALA A 11 14.41 1.78 -14.69
C ALA A 11 14.55 2.69 -13.45
N GLU A 12 13.65 3.66 -13.31
CA GLU A 12 13.61 4.54 -12.14
C GLU A 12 13.19 3.83 -10.84
N GLU A 13 12.30 2.83 -10.91
CA GLU A 13 11.96 2.01 -9.74
C GLU A 13 13.14 1.11 -9.33
N LEU A 14 13.81 0.50 -10.31
CA LEU A 14 14.98 -0.36 -10.08
C LEU A 14 16.13 0.41 -9.41
N ASP A 15 16.49 1.57 -9.95
CA ASP A 15 17.57 2.41 -9.42
C ASP A 15 17.27 2.87 -7.98
N ALA A 16 16.02 3.29 -7.71
CA ALA A 16 15.62 3.69 -6.38
C ALA A 16 15.63 2.52 -5.37
N ILE A 17 15.20 1.33 -5.78
CA ILE A 17 15.22 0.14 -4.91
C ILE A 17 16.67 -0.29 -4.62
N GLU A 18 17.56 -0.29 -5.62
CA GLU A 18 18.97 -0.64 -5.41
C GLU A 18 19.67 0.40 -4.52
N HIS A 19 19.35 1.68 -4.69
CA HIS A 19 19.83 2.73 -3.80
C HIS A 19 19.42 2.49 -2.34
N GLU A 20 18.13 2.19 -2.09
CA GLU A 20 17.64 1.93 -0.74
C GLU A 20 18.22 0.66 -0.13
N LYS A 21 18.45 -0.39 -0.93
CA LYS A 21 19.07 -1.64 -0.48
C LYS A 21 20.43 -1.40 0.19
N HIS A 22 21.21 -0.42 -0.27
CA HIS A 22 22.52 -0.10 0.33
C HIS A 22 22.44 0.59 1.71
N HIS A 23 21.26 1.09 2.11
CA HIS A 23 21.06 1.66 3.45
C HIS A 23 20.87 0.59 4.54
N TYR A 24 20.70 -0.69 4.16
CA TYR A 24 20.42 -1.78 5.09
C TYR A 24 21.46 -2.89 4.99
N GLU A 25 21.83 -3.46 6.14
CA GLU A 25 22.71 -4.63 6.19
C GLU A 25 21.98 -5.92 5.79
N ASP A 26 20.71 -6.08 6.21
CA ASP A 26 19.83 -7.16 5.76
C ASP A 26 18.92 -6.68 4.62
N PRO A 27 19.02 -7.25 3.41
CA PRO A 27 18.16 -6.89 2.28
C PRO A 27 16.66 -7.08 2.56
N ARG A 28 16.28 -7.95 3.50
CA ARG A 28 14.88 -8.13 3.91
C ARG A 28 14.31 -6.87 4.54
N ALA A 29 15.14 -6.07 5.24
CA ALA A 29 14.71 -4.80 5.81
C ALA A 29 14.40 -3.76 4.72
N ALA A 30 15.04 -3.84 3.55
CA ALA A 30 14.77 -2.95 2.42
C ALA A 30 13.43 -3.25 1.72
N SER A 31 12.80 -4.40 1.97
CA SER A 31 11.53 -4.81 1.33
C SER A 31 10.42 -3.78 1.51
N ILE A 32 10.32 -3.17 2.70
CA ILE A 32 9.27 -2.18 2.98
C ILE A 32 9.46 -0.90 2.16
N GLU A 33 10.71 -0.43 2.00
CA GLU A 33 11.00 0.75 1.18
C GLU A 33 10.79 0.45 -0.31
N ALA A 34 11.17 -0.74 -0.77
CA ALA A 34 10.92 -1.16 -2.14
C ALA A 34 9.41 -1.20 -2.48
N LEU A 35 8.59 -1.74 -1.57
CA LEU A 35 7.13 -1.75 -1.71
C LEU A 35 6.55 -0.32 -1.73
N LYS A 36 7.04 0.57 -0.87
CA LYS A 36 6.63 1.98 -0.83
C LYS A 36 6.97 2.71 -2.13
N LEU A 37 8.13 2.44 -2.73
CA LEU A 37 8.56 3.05 -4.00
C LEU A 37 7.64 2.65 -5.15
N VAL A 38 7.34 1.36 -5.29
CA VAL A 38 6.39 0.86 -6.29
C VAL A 38 5.00 1.48 -6.07
N GLN A 39 4.51 1.47 -4.82
CA GLN A 39 3.23 2.07 -4.50
C GLN A 39 3.18 3.57 -4.79
N LYS A 40 4.25 4.32 -4.52
CA LYS A 40 4.32 5.76 -4.80
C LYS A 40 4.17 6.05 -6.29
N LYS A 41 4.70 5.18 -7.15
CA LYS A 41 4.63 5.32 -8.62
C LYS A 41 3.30 4.85 -9.19
N ARG A 42 2.77 3.75 -8.66
CA ARG A 42 1.63 3.02 -9.26
C ARG A 42 0.31 3.18 -8.50
N GLY A 43 0.34 3.81 -7.33
CA GLY A 43 -0.78 3.99 -6.40
C GLY A 43 -1.07 2.78 -5.49
N TRP A 44 -0.58 1.60 -5.86
CA TRP A 44 -0.74 0.34 -5.12
C TRP A 44 0.37 -0.64 -5.54
N VAL A 45 0.48 -1.79 -4.88
CA VAL A 45 1.47 -2.84 -5.18
C VAL A 45 0.80 -4.02 -5.88
N PRO A 46 1.03 -4.22 -7.19
CA PRO A 46 0.57 -5.40 -7.92
C PRO A 46 1.27 -6.68 -7.47
N ASP A 47 0.62 -7.84 -7.64
CA ASP A 47 1.19 -9.15 -7.26
C ASP A 47 2.50 -9.46 -7.99
N GLY A 48 2.60 -9.05 -9.26
CA GLY A 48 3.83 -9.21 -10.03
C GLY A 48 5.02 -8.42 -9.45
N ALA A 49 4.76 -7.31 -8.74
CA ALA A 49 5.82 -6.50 -8.13
C ALA A 49 6.57 -7.23 -7.03
N ILE A 50 5.92 -8.18 -6.35
CA ILE A 50 6.51 -8.96 -5.26
C ILE A 50 7.70 -9.77 -5.78
N ASN A 51 7.51 -10.48 -6.90
CA ASN A 51 8.57 -11.28 -7.51
C ASN A 51 9.70 -10.37 -8.03
N ALA A 52 9.35 -9.26 -8.69
CA ALA A 52 10.35 -8.34 -9.22
C ALA A 52 11.19 -7.66 -8.12
N ILE A 53 10.57 -7.26 -7.00
CA ILE A 53 11.29 -6.71 -5.84
C ILE A 53 12.18 -7.78 -5.21
N ALA A 54 11.68 -9.00 -5.05
CA ALA A 54 12.43 -10.11 -4.48
C ALA A 54 13.70 -10.42 -5.28
N GLU A 55 13.62 -10.38 -6.62
CA GLU A 55 14.77 -10.55 -7.51
C GLU A 55 15.82 -9.46 -7.32
N VAL A 56 15.43 -8.19 -7.21
CA VAL A 56 16.36 -7.06 -7.00
C VAL A 56 17.05 -7.13 -5.63
N LEU A 57 16.28 -7.46 -4.60
CA LEU A 57 16.80 -7.56 -3.23
C LEU A 57 17.57 -8.86 -2.98
N GLY A 58 17.42 -9.87 -3.85
CA GLY A 58 18.09 -11.17 -3.71
C GLY A 58 17.53 -12.03 -2.57
N ILE A 59 16.23 -11.91 -2.27
CA ILE A 59 15.55 -12.59 -1.17
C ILE A 59 14.36 -13.43 -1.67
N PRO A 60 13.82 -14.37 -0.87
CA PRO A 60 12.61 -15.10 -1.24
C PRO A 60 11.40 -14.17 -1.43
N ALA A 61 10.58 -14.43 -2.45
CA ALA A 61 9.34 -13.70 -2.68
C ALA A 61 8.35 -13.80 -1.51
N SER A 62 8.42 -14.88 -0.72
CA SER A 62 7.63 -15.05 0.51
C SER A 62 7.93 -13.99 1.56
N ASP A 63 9.18 -13.53 1.64
CA ASP A 63 9.58 -12.53 2.63
C ASP A 63 9.00 -11.17 2.25
N VAL A 64 9.04 -10.84 0.96
CA VAL A 64 8.41 -9.62 0.41
C VAL A 64 6.89 -9.68 0.56
N GLU A 65 6.26 -10.81 0.26
CA GLU A 65 4.80 -11.00 0.44
C GLU A 65 4.39 -10.87 1.91
N GLY A 66 5.18 -11.41 2.84
CA GLY A 66 4.95 -11.28 4.27
C GLY A 66 4.94 -9.81 4.71
N VAL A 67 5.90 -9.02 4.24
CA VAL A 67 5.93 -7.56 4.50
C VAL A 67 4.73 -6.85 3.84
N ALA A 68 4.43 -7.20 2.59
CA ALA A 68 3.36 -6.56 1.82
C ALA A 68 1.95 -6.81 2.39
N THR A 69 1.76 -7.91 3.11
CA THR A 69 0.48 -8.26 3.76
C THR A 69 0.43 -7.83 5.23
N PHE A 70 1.57 -7.69 5.90
CA PHE A 70 1.65 -7.29 7.30
C PHE A 70 1.33 -5.81 7.51
N TYR A 71 1.84 -4.92 6.65
CA TYR A 71 1.68 -3.48 6.81
C TYR A 71 0.40 -2.97 6.13
N SER A 72 -0.56 -2.47 6.91
CA SER A 72 -1.85 -1.93 6.42
C SER A 72 -1.74 -0.73 5.48
N GLN A 73 -0.56 -0.10 5.41
CA GLN A 73 -0.29 1.02 4.51
C GLN A 73 0.23 0.60 3.14
N ILE A 74 0.44 -0.71 2.94
CA ILE A 74 0.77 -1.29 1.64
C ILE A 74 -0.52 -1.81 1.00
N TYR A 75 -0.95 -1.15 -0.06
CA TYR A 75 -2.21 -1.43 -0.74
C TYR A 75 -1.98 -2.52 -1.79
N ARG A 76 -2.54 -3.71 -1.55
CA ARG A 76 -2.50 -4.85 -2.49
C ARG A 76 -3.63 -4.84 -3.53
N ARG A 77 -4.38 -3.74 -3.61
CA ARG A 77 -5.44 -3.51 -4.61
C ARG A 77 -5.43 -2.06 -5.07
N PRO A 78 -5.93 -1.76 -6.28
CA PRO A 78 -6.06 -0.38 -6.74
C PRO A 78 -6.87 0.47 -5.74
N VAL A 79 -6.26 1.54 -5.25
CA VAL A 79 -6.89 2.56 -4.41
C VAL A 79 -7.01 3.87 -5.17
N GLY A 80 -7.85 4.77 -4.66
CA GLY A 80 -7.99 6.11 -5.22
C GLY A 80 -6.71 6.93 -5.10
N ARG A 81 -6.55 7.92 -5.99
CA ARG A 81 -5.36 8.78 -6.05
C ARG A 81 -5.01 9.44 -4.71
N HIS A 82 -6.03 9.84 -3.93
CA HIS A 82 -5.84 10.34 -2.57
C HIS A 82 -6.49 9.39 -1.56
N VAL A 83 -5.72 9.01 -0.55
CA VAL A 83 -6.20 8.18 0.54
C VAL A 83 -6.55 9.06 1.73
N ILE A 84 -7.84 9.10 2.08
CA ILE A 84 -8.36 9.81 3.24
C ILE A 84 -8.31 8.86 4.43
N ARG A 85 -7.50 9.23 5.42
CA ARG A 85 -7.33 8.48 6.67
C ARG A 85 -7.83 9.29 7.84
N TYR A 86 -8.59 8.63 8.70
CA TYR A 86 -8.96 9.18 9.99
C TYR A 86 -8.88 8.11 11.06
N CYS A 87 -8.52 8.56 12.26
CA CYS A 87 -8.35 7.71 13.41
C CYS A 87 -9.70 7.31 14.01
N ASP A 88 -9.83 6.01 14.29
CA ASP A 88 -10.95 5.38 15.00
C ASP A 88 -10.47 4.61 16.25
N SER A 89 -9.24 4.89 16.70
CA SER A 89 -8.72 4.37 17.97
C SER A 89 -9.55 4.84 19.17
N VAL A 90 -9.34 4.25 20.35
CA VAL A 90 -10.12 4.52 21.56
C VAL A 90 -10.23 6.01 21.90
N VAL A 91 -9.16 6.79 21.70
CA VAL A 91 -9.16 8.22 21.97
C VAL A 91 -10.07 8.95 20.98
N CYS A 92 -10.00 8.61 19.69
CA CYS A 92 -10.82 9.19 18.64
C CYS A 92 -12.30 8.75 18.79
N TYR A 93 -12.55 7.54 19.27
CA TYR A 93 -13.87 7.05 19.64
C TYR A 93 -14.52 7.93 20.71
N ILE A 94 -13.81 8.20 21.81
CA ILE A 94 -14.31 9.06 22.90
C ILE A 94 -14.54 10.49 22.41
N ASN A 95 -13.71 10.99 21.49
CA ASN A 95 -13.86 12.31 20.89
C ASN A 95 -14.89 12.38 19.75
N GLY A 96 -15.59 11.29 19.43
CA GLY A 96 -16.70 11.31 18.47
C GLY A 96 -16.28 11.29 17.00
N TYR A 97 -15.26 10.51 16.62
CA TYR A 97 -14.84 10.35 15.21
C TYR A 97 -15.98 9.97 14.25
N GLN A 98 -17.07 9.37 14.75
CA GLN A 98 -18.26 9.03 13.98
C GLN A 98 -18.87 10.25 13.28
N GLY A 99 -18.73 11.46 13.85
CA GLY A 99 -19.16 12.69 13.21
C GLY A 99 -18.35 13.01 11.95
N ILE A 100 -17.04 12.77 11.99
CA ILE A 100 -16.14 12.91 10.83
C ILE A 100 -16.51 11.86 9.77
N GLN A 101 -16.69 10.60 10.19
CA GLN A 101 -17.11 9.53 9.29
C GLN A 101 -18.42 9.87 8.57
N ALA A 102 -19.47 10.27 9.30
CA ALA A 102 -20.76 10.62 8.72
C ALA A 102 -20.67 11.82 7.76
N ALA A 103 -19.84 12.82 8.08
CA ALA A 103 -19.61 13.96 7.20
C ALA A 103 -18.88 13.57 5.90
N LEU A 104 -17.91 12.66 5.99
CA LEU A 104 -17.19 12.12 4.82
C LEU A 104 -18.11 11.27 3.95
N GLU A 105 -18.86 10.32 4.54
CA GLU A 105 -19.82 9.48 3.83
C GLU A 105 -20.86 10.33 3.10
N LYS A 106 -21.42 11.35 3.77
CA LYS A 106 -22.40 12.26 3.15
C LYS A 106 -21.82 13.09 2.01
N LYS A 107 -20.55 13.50 2.10
CA LYS A 107 -19.92 14.38 1.10
C LYS A 107 -19.41 13.61 -0.11
N LEU A 108 -18.90 12.40 0.11
CA LEU A 108 -18.20 11.60 -0.91
C LEU A 108 -19.01 10.42 -1.43
N ASP A 109 -20.14 10.09 -0.79
CA ASP A 109 -21.01 8.97 -1.11
C ASP A 109 -20.28 7.60 -1.11
N ILE A 110 -19.28 7.47 -0.24
CA ILE A 110 -18.49 6.24 -0.06
C ILE A 110 -18.35 5.91 1.41
N LYS A 111 -18.38 4.61 1.71
CA LYS A 111 -18.05 4.08 3.04
C LYS A 111 -16.55 3.84 3.19
N PRO A 112 -16.06 3.71 4.44
CA PRO A 112 -14.70 3.26 4.67
C PRO A 112 -14.41 1.92 3.97
N GLY A 113 -13.22 1.80 3.38
CA GLY A 113 -12.82 0.68 2.52
C GLY A 113 -13.26 0.79 1.06
N GLN A 114 -13.97 1.86 0.68
CA GLN A 114 -14.44 2.10 -0.69
C GLN A 114 -13.68 3.25 -1.36
N THR A 115 -13.69 3.21 -2.69
CA THR A 115 -13.13 4.23 -3.58
C THR A 115 -14.27 4.92 -4.31
N THR A 116 -14.17 6.24 -4.54
CA THR A 116 -15.13 6.99 -5.36
C THR A 116 -15.18 6.46 -6.79
N PHE A 117 -16.30 6.68 -7.48
CA PHE A 117 -16.53 6.20 -8.85
C PHE A 117 -15.46 6.68 -9.85
N ASP A 118 -14.99 7.92 -9.70
CA ASP A 118 -13.93 8.55 -10.49
C ASP A 118 -12.51 8.05 -10.13
N ARG A 119 -12.38 7.13 -9.17
CA ARG A 119 -11.11 6.62 -8.62
C ARG A 119 -10.19 7.71 -8.06
N ALA A 120 -10.73 8.88 -7.70
CA ALA A 120 -9.91 9.97 -7.17
C ALA A 120 -9.66 9.85 -5.66
N LEU A 121 -10.61 9.32 -4.89
CA LEU A 121 -10.57 9.29 -3.43
C LEU A 121 -10.82 7.87 -2.89
N TYR A 122 -10.07 7.47 -1.87
CA TYR A 122 -10.26 6.21 -1.15
C TYR A 122 -10.30 6.49 0.35
N ALA A 123 -11.37 6.06 1.04
CA ALA A 123 -11.52 6.28 2.46
C ALA A 123 -11.11 5.03 3.24
N VAL A 124 -10.34 5.19 4.32
CA VAL A 124 -9.94 4.10 5.21
C VAL A 124 -9.80 4.60 6.65
N THR A 125 -10.13 3.75 7.63
CA THR A 125 -9.88 4.00 9.05
C THR A 125 -8.68 3.21 9.55
N ASP A 126 -8.12 3.61 10.70
CA ASP A 126 -6.92 2.96 11.24
C ASP A 126 -7.18 1.52 11.70
N LEU A 127 -8.39 1.17 12.13
CA LEU A 127 -8.75 -0.20 12.55
C LEU A 127 -9.28 -1.09 11.42
N LEU A 128 -9.51 -0.56 10.21
CA LEU A 128 -10.17 -1.30 9.10
C LEU A 128 -9.33 -2.39 8.43
N PHE A 129 -8.11 -2.65 8.91
CA PHE A 129 -7.21 -3.66 8.36
C PHE A 129 -6.64 -4.62 9.42
N ARG A 130 -7.38 -4.80 10.53
CA ARG A 130 -7.20 -5.97 11.40
C ARG A 130 -8.07 -7.13 10.96
#